data_AF-A0AA40BKK1-F1
#
_entry.id   AF-A0AA40BKK1-F1
#
_cell.length_a   1.000
_cell.length_b   1.000
_cell.length_c   1.000
_cell.angle_alpha   90.00
_cell.angle_beta   90.00
_cell.angle_gamma   90.00
#
_symmetry.space_group_name_H-M   'P 1'
#
loop_
_entity.id
_entity.type
_entity.pdbx_description
1 polymer ?
#
loop_
_entity_poly.entity_id
_entity_poly.type
_entity_poly.pdbx_seq_one_letter_code
_entity_poly.pdbx_strand_id
1 'polypeptide(L)'
;MDPRDQTFMTIHNLTPDANILFASDSILDILGYHPDEVKGSSCFEYFHPDEVPFARSIHSRGVLMDKAAVLHYARIRSSKGEYV
;
A
#
# COMPACT_ATOMS: atom_id res chain seq x y z
N MET A 1 9.59 -12.18 18.24
CA MET A 1 9.54 -11.97 16.78
C MET A 1 10.75 -11.18 16.40
N ASP A 2 11.42 -11.54 15.31
CA ASP A 2 12.47 -10.70 14.74
C ASP A 2 11.83 -9.37 14.31
N PRO A 3 12.41 -8.20 14.63
CA PRO A 3 11.93 -6.91 14.11
C PRO A 3 11.79 -6.90 12.58
N ARG A 4 12.52 -7.77 11.87
CA ARG A 4 12.45 -7.95 10.41
C ARG A 4 11.24 -8.76 9.93
N ASP A 5 10.50 -9.40 10.84
CA ASP A 5 9.29 -10.18 10.52
C ASP A 5 8.00 -9.34 10.65
N GLN A 6 8.10 -8.05 10.97
CA GLN A 6 6.93 -7.18 11.06
C GLN A 6 6.37 -6.86 9.68
N THR A 7 5.06 -7.04 9.55
CA THR A 7 4.28 -6.62 8.38
C THR A 7 3.25 -5.57 8.80
N PHE A 8 2.84 -4.73 7.85
CA PHE A 8 1.63 -3.92 8.00
C PHE A 8 0.60 -4.35 6.97
N MET A 9 -0.66 -4.00 7.24
CA MET A 9 -1.78 -4.28 6.37
C MET A 9 -2.53 -2.99 6.08
N THR A 10 -2.96 -2.83 4.83
CA THR A 10 -3.94 -1.83 4.45
C THR A 10 -5.13 -2.49 3.77
N ILE A 11 -6.31 -1.89 3.94
CA ILE A 11 -7.53 -2.25 3.20
C ILE A 11 -7.90 -1.04 2.36
N HIS A 12 -8.14 -1.27 1.07
CA HIS A 12 -8.49 -0.22 0.12
C HIS A 12 -9.94 -0.39 -0.36
N ASN A 13 -10.55 0.71 -0.78
CA ASN A 13 -11.76 0.60 -1.60
C ASN A 13 -11.40 0.06 -3.01
N LEU A 14 -12.42 -0.28 -3.78
CA LEU A 14 -12.24 -0.85 -5.13
C LEU A 14 -12.28 0.21 -6.24
N THR A 15 -12.16 1.50 -5.90
CA THR A 15 -12.09 2.55 -6.91
C THR A 15 -10.75 2.49 -7.64
N PRO A 16 -10.61 3.14 -8.82
CA PRO A 16 -9.33 3.19 -9.53
C PRO A 16 -8.15 3.77 -8.73
N ASP A 17 -8.43 4.56 -7.69
CA ASP A 17 -7.41 5.16 -6.81
C ASP A 17 -7.09 4.34 -5.57
N ALA A 18 -7.83 3.26 -5.30
CA ALA A 18 -7.55 2.34 -4.19
C ALA A 18 -7.32 3.10 -2.87
N ASN A 19 -8.27 3.96 -2.49
CA ASN A 19 -8.12 4.81 -1.32
C ASN A 19 -8.06 3.95 -0.05
N ILE A 20 -7.13 4.28 0.85
CA ILE A 20 -6.89 3.54 2.09
C ILE A 20 -8.08 3.77 3.04
N LEU A 21 -8.80 2.70 3.36
CA LEU A 21 -9.89 2.69 4.33
C LEU A 21 -9.41 2.34 5.74
N PHE A 22 -8.37 1.51 5.80
CA PHE A 22 -7.77 1.04 7.04
C PHE A 22 -6.27 0.81 6.83
N ALA A 23 -5.49 1.11 7.87
CA ALA A 23 -4.08 0.74 7.99
C ALA A 23 -3.85 0.21 9.41
N SER A 24 -3.10 -0.88 9.56
CA SER A 24 -2.71 -1.39 10.88
C SER A 24 -1.68 -0.48 11.54
N ASP A 25 -1.69 -0.42 12.88
CA ASP A 25 -0.77 0.45 13.64
C ASP A 25 0.71 0.17 13.37
N SER A 26 1.07 -1.05 12.97
CA SER A 26 2.44 -1.44 12.60
C SER A 26 3.02 -0.68 11.40
N ILE A 27 2.18 0.06 10.63
CA ILE A 27 2.68 0.96 9.58
C ILE A 27 3.58 2.07 10.15
N LEU A 28 3.38 2.46 11.41
CA LEU A 28 4.22 3.45 12.09
C LEU A 28 5.65 2.92 12.26
N ASP A 29 5.79 1.69 12.74
CA ASP A 29 7.11 1.11 12.99
C ASP A 29 7.87 0.84 11.67
N ILE A 30 7.15 0.45 10.61
CA ILE A 30 7.76 0.01 9.34
C ILE A 30 7.99 1.18 8.38
N LEU A 31 7.00 2.05 8.18
CA LEU A 31 7.06 3.16 7.22
C LEU A 31 7.10 4.54 7.86
N GLY A 32 6.87 4.65 9.18
CA GLY A 32 6.93 5.92 9.90
C GLY A 32 5.70 6.80 9.74
N TYR A 33 4.58 6.26 9.26
CA TYR A 33 3.29 6.96 9.16
C TYR A 33 2.34 6.52 10.26
N HIS A 34 1.57 7.45 10.82
CA HIS A 34 0.40 7.10 11.59
C HIS A 34 -0.74 6.64 10.66
N PRO A 35 -1.56 5.64 11.06
CA PRO A 35 -2.69 5.18 10.26
C PRO A 35 -3.65 6.29 9.80
N ASP A 36 -3.83 7.33 10.63
CA ASP A 36 -4.71 8.46 10.32
C ASP A 36 -4.12 9.43 9.30
N GLU A 37 -2.79 9.45 9.10
CA GLU A 37 -2.14 10.26 8.07
C GLU A 37 -2.35 9.69 6.66
N VAL A 38 -2.49 8.36 6.56
CA VAL A 38 -2.62 7.67 5.26
C VAL A 38 -4.06 7.39 4.87
N LYS A 39 -4.98 7.34 5.86
CA LYS A 39 -6.39 7.03 5.64
C LYS A 39 -7.05 8.08 4.74
N GLY A 40 -7.75 7.61 3.73
CA GLY A 40 -8.44 8.44 2.74
C GLY A 40 -7.60 8.78 1.49
N SER A 41 -6.27 8.74 1.58
CA SER A 41 -5.37 8.97 0.44
C SER A 41 -5.33 7.75 -0.49
N SER A 42 -4.95 7.98 -1.74
CA SER A 42 -4.68 6.89 -2.68
C SER A 42 -3.42 6.13 -2.24
N CYS A 43 -3.47 4.80 -2.19
CA CYS A 43 -2.27 4.01 -1.83
C CYS A 43 -1.12 4.21 -2.84
N PHE A 44 -1.43 4.57 -4.09
CA PHE A 44 -0.45 4.81 -5.14
C PHE A 44 0.41 6.06 -4.90
N GLU A 45 -0.01 6.99 -4.02
CA GLU A 45 0.81 8.16 -3.63
C GLU A 45 2.08 7.76 -2.86
N TYR A 46 2.10 6.54 -2.31
CA TYR A 46 3.22 6.00 -1.54
C TYR A 46 4.10 5.07 -2.37
N PHE A 47 3.70 4.68 -3.58
CA PHE A 47 4.52 3.82 -4.43
C PHE A 47 5.65 4.62 -5.08
N HIS A 48 6.75 3.95 -5.42
CA HIS A 48 7.75 4.55 -6.30
C HIS A 48 7.10 4.97 -7.63
N PRO A 49 7.38 6.18 -8.17
CA PRO A 49 6.73 6.69 -9.38
C PRO A 49 6.78 5.73 -10.58
N ASP A 50 7.92 5.08 -10.79
CA ASP A 50 8.11 4.08 -11.86
C ASP A 50 7.19 2.85 -11.74
N GLU A 51 6.68 2.57 -10.53
CA GLU A 51 5.86 1.39 -10.25
C GLU A 51 4.36 1.69 -10.27
N VAL A 52 3.97 2.96 -10.15
CA VAL A 52 2.56 3.40 -10.16
C VAL A 52 1.80 2.89 -11.39
N PRO A 53 2.33 2.98 -12.63
CA PRO A 53 1.61 2.49 -13.81
C PRO A 53 1.31 0.98 -13.72
N PHE A 54 2.28 0.20 -13.26
CA PHE A 54 2.12 -1.25 -13.12
C PHE A 54 1.17 -1.61 -11.98
N ALA A 55 1.33 -0.99 -10.80
CA ALA A 55 0.48 -1.22 -9.64
C ALA A 55 -0.99 -0.92 -9.93
N ARG A 56 -1.29 0.19 -10.63
CA ARG A 56 -2.65 0.52 -11.07
C ARG A 56 -3.21 -0.53 -12.01
N SER A 57 -2.42 -1.02 -12.98
CA SER A 57 -2.85 -2.09 -13.88
C SER A 57 -3.18 -3.39 -13.13
N ILE A 58 -2.36 -3.76 -12.14
CA ILE A 58 -2.60 -4.94 -11.30
C ILE A 58 -3.88 -4.78 -10.49
N HIS A 59 -4.09 -3.63 -9.83
CA HIS A 59 -5.30 -3.36 -9.06
C HIS A 59 -6.55 -3.43 -9.94
N SER A 60 -6.58 -2.69 -11.06
CA SER A 60 -7.72 -2.69 -11.98
C SER A 60 -8.05 -4.09 -12.50
N ARG A 61 -7.03 -4.88 -12.86
CA ARG A 61 -7.23 -6.28 -13.28
C ARG A 61 -7.68 -7.19 -12.14
N GLY A 62 -7.22 -6.94 -10.91
CA GLY A 62 -7.62 -7.69 -9.72
C GLY A 62 -9.10 -7.52 -9.43
N VAL A 63 -9.57 -6.26 -9.47
CA VAL A 63 -10.99 -5.90 -9.32
C VAL A 63 -11.83 -6.46 -10.46
N LEU A 64 -11.43 -6.25 -11.72
CA LEU A 64 -12.23 -6.66 -12.89
C LEU A 64 -12.43 -8.18 -12.98
N MET A 65 -11.45 -8.95 -12.51
CA MET A 65 -11.45 -10.42 -12.64
C MET A 65 -11.85 -11.14 -11.34
N ASP A 66 -12.35 -10.42 -10.33
CA ASP A 66 -12.71 -10.95 -9.01
C ASP A 66 -11.64 -11.87 -8.41
N LYS A 67 -10.37 -11.44 -8.47
CA LYS A 67 -9.27 -12.25 -7.95
C LYS A 67 -9.31 -12.32 -6.43
N ALA A 68 -9.22 -13.54 -5.90
CA ALA A 68 -9.12 -13.76 -4.45
C ALA A 68 -7.78 -13.30 -3.85
N ALA A 69 -6.68 -13.42 -4.59
CA ALA A 69 -5.34 -13.00 -4.15
C ALA A 69 -4.38 -12.79 -5.33
N VAL A 70 -3.39 -11.91 -5.14
CA VAL A 70 -2.22 -11.71 -6.02
C VAL A 70 -0.99 -11.39 -5.15
N LEU A 71 0.21 -11.67 -5.66
CA LEU A 71 1.47 -11.30 -5.02
C LEU A 71 2.29 -10.46 -5.99
N HIS A 72 2.68 -9.26 -5.57
CA HIS A 72 3.56 -8.36 -6.29
C HIS A 72 4.48 -7.64 -5.31
N TYR A 73 5.73 -7.44 -5.73
CA TYR A 73 6.70 -6.63 -4.99
C TYR A 73 6.69 -5.21 -5.54
N ALA A 74 6.69 -4.23 -4.65
CA ALA A 74 6.78 -2.81 -4.97
C ALA A 74 7.52 -2.10 -3.84
N ARG A 75 8.19 -1.02 -4.21
CA ARG A 75 8.87 -0.10 -3.31
C ARG A 75 7.87 0.90 -2.75
N ILE A 76 7.82 0.99 -1.43
CA ILE A 76 6.91 1.89 -0.74
C ILE A 76 7.71 2.98 -0.03
N ARG A 77 7.32 4.23 -0.27
CA ARG A 77 7.93 5.41 0.32
C ARG A 77 7.61 5.45 1.81
N SER A 78 8.61 5.64 2.65
CA SER A 78 8.48 5.93 4.08
C SER A 78 8.20 7.41 4.33
N SER A 79 7.82 7.78 5.55
CA SER A 79 7.62 9.19 5.95
C SER A 79 8.88 10.05 5.83
N LYS A 80 10.06 9.41 5.75
CA LYS A 80 11.35 10.08 5.52
C LYS A 80 11.70 10.23 4.03
N GLY A 81 10.87 9.72 3.12
CA GLY A 81 11.08 9.78 1.67
C GLY A 81 11.96 8.67 1.10
N GLU A 82 12.42 7.73 1.92
CA GLU A 82 13.16 6.54 1.51
C GLU A 82 12.20 5.48 0.96
N TYR A 83 12.67 4.59 0.09
CA TYR A 83 11.86 3.49 -0.44
C TYR A 83 12.27 2.17 0.22
N VAL A 84 11.29 1.45 0.76
CA VAL A 84 11.43 0.13 1.39
C VAL A 84 10.91 -0.94 0.45
#